data_AF-A0A7Y7B9Y2-F1
#
_entry.id   AF-A0A7Y7B9Y2-F1
#
_cell.length_a   1.000
_cell.length_b   1.000
_cell.length_c   1.000
_cell.angle_alpha   90.00
_cell.angle_beta   90.00
_cell.angle_gamma   90.00
#
_symmetry.space_group_name_H-M   'P 1'
#
loop_
_entity.id
_entity.type
_entity.pdbx_description
1 polymer ?
#
loop_
_entity_poly.entity_id
_entity_poly.type
_entity_poly.pdbx_seq_one_letter_code
_entity_poly.pdbx_strand_id
1 'polypeptide(L)'
;MHLRASATALALLLLAGCGSHTTQTARPSPTPPCHNPDKAVLPRTAGTITEADNGGRICVAHGQEIAVFLDAHTKDAHRHWQPITLQPGSAVTRHDNGMVTPTVSTTVGLFTPETPGEVQLTSHRESGETWRATLVVH
;
A
#
# COMPACT_ATOMS: atom_id res chain seq x y z
N MET A 1 -7.50 70.60 3.66
CA MET A 1 -8.76 71.23 4.14
C MET A 1 -9.69 70.09 4.54
N HIS A 2 -9.72 69.71 5.82
CA HIS A 2 -10.76 70.10 6.81
C HIS A 2 -12.14 69.53 6.42
N LEU A 3 -12.92 68.81 7.23
CA LEU A 3 -13.01 68.70 8.69
C LEU A 3 -14.10 67.64 9.07
N ARG A 4 -13.93 66.94 10.22
CA ARG A 4 -14.96 66.47 11.21
C ARG A 4 -15.93 65.33 10.85
N ALA A 5 -16.50 64.54 11.77
CA ALA A 5 -16.38 64.29 13.24
C ALA A 5 -17.28 63.05 13.53
N SER A 6 -16.82 62.04 14.27
CA SER A 6 -17.12 61.71 15.68
C SER A 6 -18.57 61.29 16.02
N ALA A 7 -18.74 60.06 16.55
CA ALA A 7 -19.47 59.71 17.79
C ALA A 7 -19.78 58.18 17.84
N THR A 8 -19.21 57.38 18.75
CA THR A 8 -19.79 56.87 20.05
C THR A 8 -21.09 56.05 19.89
N ALA A 9 -21.36 54.90 20.52
CA ALA A 9 -20.82 54.22 21.70
C ALA A 9 -21.31 52.75 21.78
N LEU A 10 -20.69 52.01 22.72
CA LEU A 10 -20.97 50.68 23.30
C LEU A 10 -22.38 50.09 23.21
N ALA A 11 -22.44 48.76 23.00
CA ALA A 11 -23.24 47.85 23.85
C ALA A 11 -22.66 46.41 23.83
N LEU A 12 -22.33 45.92 25.02
CA LEU A 12 -21.99 44.53 25.31
C LEU A 12 -23.20 43.61 25.12
N LEU A 13 -22.98 42.32 24.84
CA LEU A 13 -23.39 41.17 25.68
C LEU A 13 -23.50 39.87 24.86
N LEU A 14 -22.76 38.86 25.35
CA LEU A 14 -23.15 37.45 25.46
C LEU A 14 -23.40 36.65 24.17
N LEU A 15 -22.49 35.71 23.90
CA LEU A 15 -22.75 34.28 24.09
C LEU A 15 -21.43 33.52 23.87
N ALA A 16 -20.75 33.21 24.98
CA ALA A 16 -19.80 32.13 25.03
C ALA A 16 -20.57 30.81 24.83
N GLY A 17 -20.85 30.48 23.57
CA GLY A 17 -21.23 29.13 23.20
C GLY A 17 -19.98 28.27 23.31
N CYS A 18 -19.74 27.69 24.50
CA CYS A 18 -18.94 26.49 24.64
C CYS A 18 -19.63 25.39 23.84
N GLY A 19 -19.39 25.37 22.53
CA GLY A 19 -19.65 24.21 21.71
C GLY A 19 -18.78 23.10 22.27
N SER A 20 -19.38 22.20 23.04
CA SER A 20 -18.80 20.91 23.34
C SER A 20 -18.52 20.23 22.01
N HIS A 21 -17.31 20.42 21.49
CA HIS A 21 -16.75 19.56 20.48
C HIS A 21 -16.64 18.19 21.14
N THR A 22 -17.71 17.40 21.04
CA THR A 22 -17.63 15.96 21.17
C THR A 22 -16.64 15.52 20.11
N THR A 23 -15.38 15.37 20.51
CA THR A 23 -14.40 14.55 19.80
C THR A 23 -15.01 13.16 19.76
N GLN A 24 -15.80 12.92 18.72
CA GLN A 24 -16.21 11.59 18.32
C GLN A 24 -14.91 10.91 17.92
N THR A 25 -14.28 10.23 18.87
CA THR A 25 -13.13 9.38 18.62
C THR A 25 -13.58 8.40 17.56
N ALA A 26 -13.20 8.65 16.30
CA ALA A 26 -13.52 7.79 15.19
C ALA A 26 -12.96 6.42 15.55
N ARG A 27 -13.87 5.47 15.80
CA ARG A 27 -13.49 4.11 16.16
C ARG A 27 -12.69 3.57 14.98
N PRO A 28 -11.43 3.14 15.17
CA PRO A 28 -10.65 2.59 14.07
C PRO A 28 -11.42 1.40 13.50
N SER A 29 -11.67 1.44 12.19
CA SER A 29 -12.26 0.31 11.49
C SER A 29 -11.35 -0.90 11.67
N PRO A 30 -11.89 -2.08 11.95
CA PRO A 30 -11.08 -3.28 12.11
C PRO A 30 -10.31 -3.55 10.81
N THR A 31 -8.99 -3.72 10.93
CA THR A 31 -8.15 -4.11 9.81
C THR A 31 -8.59 -5.48 9.29
N PRO A 32 -8.79 -5.66 7.97
CA PRO A 32 -9.12 -6.96 7.41
C PRO A 32 -8.08 -8.03 7.79
N PRO A 33 -8.52 -9.29 8.04
CA PRO A 33 -7.57 -10.39 8.25
C PRO A 33 -6.74 -10.61 6.99
N CYS A 34 -5.53 -11.16 7.15
CA CYS A 34 -4.76 -11.63 6.00
C CYS A 34 -5.26 -13.01 5.53
N HIS A 35 -5.06 -13.31 4.25
CA HIS A 35 -5.26 -14.62 3.66
C HIS A 35 -3.93 -15.29 3.31
N ASN A 36 -3.93 -16.61 3.17
CA ASN A 36 -2.74 -17.32 2.69
C ASN A 36 -2.52 -17.02 1.21
N PRO A 37 -1.25 -16.98 0.73
CA PRO A 37 -0.98 -16.84 -0.69
C PRO A 37 -1.56 -18.02 -1.47
N ASP A 38 -1.76 -17.80 -2.77
CA ASP A 38 -2.12 -18.88 -3.69
C ASP A 38 -1.01 -19.93 -3.73
N LYS A 39 -1.38 -21.11 -4.24
CA LYS A 39 -0.45 -22.23 -4.38
C LYS A 39 0.80 -21.81 -5.15
N ALA A 40 1.96 -22.16 -4.61
CA ALA A 40 3.25 -21.97 -5.24
C ALA A 40 3.29 -22.56 -6.67
N VAL A 41 3.70 -21.73 -7.63
CA VAL A 41 3.95 -22.15 -9.02
C VAL A 41 5.44 -22.40 -9.31
N LEU A 42 6.33 -21.87 -8.46
CA LEU A 42 7.77 -22.06 -8.57
C LEU A 42 8.29 -23.04 -7.50
N PRO A 43 9.30 -23.86 -7.82
CA PRO A 43 9.99 -24.66 -6.81
C PRO A 43 10.55 -23.79 -5.69
N ARG A 44 10.48 -24.31 -4.45
CA ARG A 44 11.05 -23.67 -3.24
C ARG A 44 10.37 -22.38 -2.79
N THR A 45 9.28 -21.97 -3.43
CA THR A 45 8.41 -20.90 -2.93
C THR A 45 7.28 -21.48 -2.08
N ALA A 46 6.89 -20.75 -1.03
CA ALA A 46 5.77 -21.13 -0.16
C ALA A 46 4.41 -20.74 -0.73
N GLY A 47 4.38 -19.83 -1.71
CA GLY A 47 3.16 -19.39 -2.35
C GLY A 47 3.39 -18.42 -3.49
N THR A 48 2.28 -18.01 -4.10
CA THR A 48 2.27 -17.06 -5.21
C THR A 48 1.30 -15.93 -4.92
N ILE A 49 1.71 -14.71 -5.28
CA ILE A 49 0.92 -13.48 -5.21
C ILE A 49 0.76 -12.96 -6.63
N THR A 50 -0.43 -12.49 -6.96
CA THR A 50 -0.81 -12.03 -8.30
C THR A 50 -1.48 -10.66 -8.26
N GLU A 51 -1.90 -10.17 -9.41
CA GLU A 51 -2.68 -8.95 -9.57
C GLU A 51 -4.04 -9.03 -8.86
N ALA A 52 -4.57 -10.25 -8.70
CA ALA A 52 -5.82 -10.48 -7.96
C ALA A 52 -5.70 -10.09 -6.48
N ASP A 53 -4.49 -10.07 -5.93
CA ASP A 53 -4.20 -9.67 -4.56
C ASP A 53 -4.12 -8.14 -4.37
N ASN A 54 -4.51 -7.34 -5.36
CA ASN A 54 -4.48 -5.88 -5.24
C ASN A 54 -5.36 -5.38 -4.07
N GLY A 55 -4.77 -4.60 -3.17
CA GLY A 55 -5.38 -4.16 -1.91
C GLY A 55 -5.41 -5.22 -0.82
N GLY A 56 -4.94 -6.44 -1.10
CA GLY A 56 -4.98 -7.58 -0.20
C GLY A 56 -3.91 -7.58 0.88
N ARG A 57 -4.13 -8.42 1.90
CA ARG A 57 -3.21 -8.70 3.00
C ARG A 57 -2.87 -10.19 2.99
N ILE A 58 -1.60 -10.54 2.86
CA ILE A 58 -1.16 -11.91 2.61
C ILE A 58 -0.30 -12.39 3.78
N CYS A 59 -0.75 -13.44 4.47
CA CYS A 59 0.00 -14.04 5.56
C CYS A 59 1.20 -14.82 4.99
N VAL A 60 2.40 -14.51 5.45
CA VAL A 60 3.63 -15.19 5.03
C VAL A 60 4.47 -15.54 6.26
N ALA A 61 5.16 -16.67 6.22
CA ALA A 61 6.07 -17.06 7.29
C ALA A 61 7.44 -16.42 7.07
N HIS A 62 8.08 -16.01 8.16
CA HIS A 62 9.47 -15.58 8.15
C HIS A 62 10.41 -16.61 7.47
N GLY A 63 11.29 -16.14 6.59
CA GLY A 63 12.29 -16.94 5.89
C GLY A 63 11.74 -17.84 4.77
N GLN A 64 10.45 -17.73 4.43
CA GLN A 64 9.86 -18.46 3.31
C GLN A 64 9.81 -17.57 2.06
N GLU A 65 10.42 -18.05 0.97
CA GLU A 65 10.39 -17.34 -0.31
C GLU A 65 8.97 -17.34 -0.90
N ILE A 66 8.52 -16.19 -1.38
CA ILE A 66 7.27 -16.03 -2.13
C ILE A 66 7.56 -15.50 -3.52
N ALA A 67 6.74 -15.91 -4.49
CA ALA A 67 6.79 -15.37 -5.84
C ALA A 67 5.66 -14.36 -6.05
N VAL A 68 5.97 -13.24 -6.70
CA VAL A 68 4.99 -12.28 -7.18
C VAL A 68 5.04 -12.27 -8.71
N PHE A 69 3.90 -12.45 -9.36
CA PHE A 69 3.75 -12.32 -10.80
C PHE A 69 2.71 -11.25 -11.10
N LEU A 70 3.07 -10.25 -11.90
CA LEU A 70 2.16 -9.22 -12.36
C LEU A 70 2.17 -9.23 -13.89
N ASP A 71 1.14 -9.77 -14.51
CA ASP A 71 0.88 -9.70 -15.94
C ASP A 71 0.27 -8.34 -16.34
N ALA A 72 0.83 -7.77 -17.40
CA ALA A 72 0.34 -6.56 -18.03
C ALA A 72 -0.90 -6.83 -18.89
N HIS A 73 -1.12 -8.10 -19.28
CA HIS A 73 -2.12 -8.56 -20.25
C HIS A 73 -2.05 -7.80 -21.59
N THR A 74 -0.85 -7.35 -21.95
CA THR A 74 -0.60 -6.54 -23.15
C THR A 74 0.84 -6.69 -23.62
N LYS A 75 1.03 -6.58 -24.94
CA LYS A 75 2.36 -6.55 -25.57
C LYS A 75 2.97 -5.14 -25.61
N ASP A 76 2.19 -4.12 -25.25
CA ASP A 76 2.64 -2.74 -25.18
C ASP A 76 3.51 -2.53 -23.94
N ALA A 77 4.81 -2.33 -24.14
CA ALA A 77 5.80 -2.19 -23.07
C ALA A 77 5.54 -0.99 -22.15
N HIS A 78 4.93 0.08 -22.68
CA HIS A 78 4.56 1.26 -21.87
C HIS A 78 3.45 0.96 -20.85
N ARG A 79 2.75 -0.16 -21.03
CA ARG A 79 1.70 -0.62 -20.11
C ARG A 79 2.17 -1.75 -19.22
N HIS A 80 3.46 -2.08 -19.24
CA HIS A 80 4.01 -3.10 -18.33
C HIS A 80 4.09 -2.58 -16.90
N TRP A 81 4.02 -3.52 -15.97
CA TRP A 81 4.24 -3.22 -14.56
C TRP A 81 5.72 -2.88 -14.33
N GLN A 82 5.97 -1.78 -13.66
CA GLN A 82 7.31 -1.42 -13.19
C GLN A 82 7.82 -2.44 -12.15
N PRO A 83 9.13 -2.51 -11.91
CA PRO A 83 9.67 -3.34 -10.84
C PRO A 83 8.96 -3.09 -9.52
N ILE A 84 8.61 -4.18 -8.84
CA ILE A 84 7.91 -4.11 -7.55
C ILE A 84 8.80 -3.35 -6.55
N THR A 85 8.24 -2.51 -5.70
CA THR A 85 8.93 -1.81 -4.61
C THR A 85 8.45 -2.34 -3.25
N LEU A 86 9.30 -2.23 -2.23
CA LEU A 86 9.08 -2.76 -0.89
C LEU A 86 9.12 -1.63 0.14
N GLN A 87 8.22 -1.64 1.12
CA GLN A 87 8.24 -0.70 2.24
C GLN A 87 7.80 -1.36 3.56
N PRO A 88 8.64 -1.40 4.62
CA PRO A 88 10.05 -1.00 4.61
C PRO A 88 10.90 -1.99 3.81
N GLY A 89 11.85 -1.48 3.01
CA GLY A 89 12.70 -2.32 2.18
C GLY A 89 13.63 -3.27 2.95
N SER A 90 13.98 -2.96 4.20
CA SER A 90 14.89 -3.76 5.02
C SER A 90 14.27 -5.04 5.61
N ALA A 91 12.94 -5.18 5.56
CA ALA A 91 12.24 -6.32 6.13
C ALA A 91 12.19 -7.54 5.19
N VAL A 92 12.65 -7.39 3.95
CA VAL A 92 12.54 -8.40 2.89
C VAL A 92 13.78 -8.41 2.02
N THR A 93 14.34 -9.59 1.80
CA THR A 93 15.37 -9.82 0.78
C THR A 93 14.70 -10.04 -0.58
N ARG A 94 15.12 -9.29 -1.60
CA ARG A 94 14.79 -9.61 -2.99
C ARG A 94 15.85 -10.55 -3.56
N HIS A 95 15.42 -11.62 -4.22
CA HIS A 95 16.33 -12.51 -4.95
C HIS A 95 16.32 -12.24 -6.45
N ASP A 96 17.46 -12.52 -7.09
CA ASP A 96 17.56 -12.54 -8.54
C ASP A 96 16.66 -13.65 -9.10
N ASN A 97 15.93 -13.33 -10.16
CA ASN A 97 14.99 -14.20 -10.83
C ASN A 97 15.68 -15.29 -11.69
N GLY A 98 16.92 -15.69 -11.40
CA GLY A 98 17.84 -16.41 -12.30
C GLY A 98 17.39 -17.77 -12.85
N MET A 99 16.23 -18.29 -12.45
CA MET A 99 15.59 -19.48 -13.04
C MET A 99 14.21 -19.20 -13.66
N VAL A 100 13.72 -17.96 -13.59
CA VAL A 100 12.42 -17.57 -14.09
C VAL A 100 12.61 -16.79 -15.37
N THR A 101 12.15 -17.34 -16.49
CA THR A 101 12.00 -16.59 -17.74
C THR A 101 10.55 -16.08 -17.79
N PRO A 102 10.28 -14.84 -17.36
CA PRO A 102 8.93 -14.31 -17.42
C PRO A 102 8.46 -14.22 -18.87
N THR A 103 7.15 -14.31 -19.07
CA THR A 103 6.58 -13.95 -20.37
C THR A 103 6.80 -12.45 -20.61
N VAL A 104 6.79 -12.03 -21.88
CA VAL A 104 7.10 -10.64 -22.28
C VAL A 104 6.25 -9.60 -21.54
N SER A 105 5.04 -9.95 -21.10
CA SER A 105 4.14 -9.03 -20.40
C SER A 105 4.15 -9.18 -18.88
N THR A 106 4.99 -10.05 -18.31
CA THR A 106 4.96 -10.35 -16.87
C THR A 106 6.16 -9.76 -16.13
N THR A 107 5.88 -9.00 -15.07
CA THR A 107 6.88 -8.59 -14.08
C THR A 107 6.91 -9.59 -12.95
N VAL A 108 8.11 -10.04 -12.57
CA VAL A 108 8.29 -11.07 -11.54
C VAL A 108 9.20 -10.57 -10.42
N GLY A 109 8.87 -10.92 -9.18
CA GLY A 109 9.75 -10.75 -8.04
C GLY A 109 9.75 -11.98 -7.13
N LEU A 110 10.93 -12.34 -6.62
CA LEU A 110 11.12 -13.35 -5.57
C LEU A 110 11.53 -12.64 -4.29
N PHE A 111 10.83 -12.94 -3.20
CA PHE A 111 10.97 -12.22 -1.94
C PHE A 111 11.02 -13.18 -0.76
N THR A 112 12.00 -12.99 0.11
CA THR A 112 12.09 -13.70 1.39
C THR A 112 11.93 -12.70 2.52
N PRO A 113 10.81 -12.73 3.28
CA PRO A 113 10.63 -11.86 4.44
C PRO A 113 11.57 -12.27 5.57
N GLU A 114 12.33 -11.31 6.11
CA GLU A 114 13.36 -11.52 7.13
C GLU A 114 12.99 -10.91 8.49
N THR A 115 11.86 -10.20 8.58
CA THR A 115 11.46 -9.54 9.82
C THR A 115 9.94 -9.63 9.98
N PRO A 116 9.44 -10.09 11.15
CA PRO A 116 8.01 -10.07 11.46
C PRO A 116 7.43 -8.66 11.39
N GLY A 117 6.19 -8.54 10.90
CA GLY A 117 5.52 -7.25 10.73
C GLY A 117 4.86 -7.10 9.36
N GLU A 118 4.52 -5.86 8.99
CA GLU A 118 3.86 -5.57 7.72
C GLU A 118 4.84 -4.98 6.70
N VAL A 119 4.80 -5.51 5.47
CA VAL A 119 5.59 -5.00 4.35
C VAL A 119 4.66 -4.73 3.17
N GLN A 120 4.65 -3.49 2.69
CA GLN A 120 3.92 -3.15 1.47
C GLN A 120 4.76 -3.50 0.25
N LEU A 121 4.13 -4.22 -0.68
CA LEU A 121 4.55 -4.43 -2.05
C LEU A 121 3.78 -3.45 -2.93
N THR A 122 4.47 -2.76 -3.84
CA THR A 122 3.82 -1.85 -4.79
C THR A 122 4.40 -1.98 -6.18
N SER A 123 3.58 -1.86 -7.21
CA SER A 123 4.01 -1.67 -8.59
C SER A 123 3.03 -0.72 -9.29
N HIS A 124 3.48 -0.08 -10.36
CA HIS A 124 2.67 0.85 -11.14
C HIS A 124 2.95 0.65 -12.63
N ARG A 125 2.04 1.12 -13.48
CA ARG A 125 2.21 1.21 -14.94
C ARG A 125 2.36 2.68 -15.33
N GLU A 126 2.97 2.98 -16.48
CA GLU A 126 3.04 4.37 -16.97
C GLU A 126 1.65 4.94 -17.28
N SER A 127 0.66 4.07 -17.53
CA SER A 127 -0.76 4.45 -17.67
C SER A 127 -1.41 4.99 -16.39
N GLY A 128 -0.76 4.87 -15.22
CA GLY A 128 -1.25 5.32 -13.91
C GLY A 128 -1.94 4.25 -13.08
N GLU A 129 -2.16 3.04 -13.62
CA GLU A 129 -2.65 1.91 -12.84
C GLU A 129 -1.63 1.50 -11.76
N THR A 130 -2.13 1.19 -10.57
CA THR A 130 -1.30 0.82 -9.41
C THR A 130 -1.77 -0.50 -8.84
N TRP A 131 -0.81 -1.34 -8.50
CA TRP A 131 -1.00 -2.57 -7.74
C TRP A 131 -0.31 -2.43 -6.38
N ARG A 132 -0.98 -2.87 -5.31
CA ARG A 132 -0.45 -2.87 -3.95
C ARG A 132 -0.88 -4.14 -3.23
N ALA A 133 0.01 -4.74 -2.46
CA ALA A 133 -0.33 -5.80 -1.52
C ALA A 133 0.42 -5.59 -0.20
N THR A 134 -0.10 -6.12 0.90
CA THR A 134 0.57 -6.09 2.21
C THR A 134 0.94 -7.50 2.63
N LEU A 135 2.23 -7.78 2.78
CA LEU A 135 2.69 -8.99 3.45
C LEU A 135 2.53 -8.81 4.96
N VAL A 136 1.89 -9.76 5.61
CA VAL A 136 1.82 -9.89 7.06
C VAL A 136 2.75 -11.03 7.45
N VAL A 137 3.94 -10.69 7.92
CA VAL A 137 5.01 -11.63 8.24
C VAL A 137 4.88 -12.06 9.68
N HIS A 138 4.75 -13.37 9.89
CA HIS A 138 4.65 -14.01 11.20
C HIS A 138 5.94 -14.75 11.55
#